data_AF-A0A7J6TGF0-F1
#
_entry.id   AF-A0A7J6TGF0-F1
#
_cell.length_a   1.000
_cell.length_b   1.000
_cell.length_c   1.000
_cell.angle_alpha   90.00
_cell.angle_beta   90.00
_cell.angle_gamma   90.00
#
_symmetry.space_group_name_H-M   'P 1'
#
loop_
_entity.id
_entity.type
_entity.pdbx_description
1 polymer ?
#
loop_
_entity_poly.entity_id
_entity_poly.type
_entity_poly.pdbx_seq_one_letter_code
_entity_poly.pdbx_strand_id
1 'polypeptide(L)'
;DAVAAFQADVDKISRQLNRLLRMEQERRTDASLIRSYSRGEDTRSEENRKVHSEAVPALAPASTTARVAAAQPYKTASGHKGEPRRIYIFTYGGPPAWSPPVQMPLGFCLGMESALEQELRVEVLGPSGQGEADGKKFSDPKALKPFVLLTRLKALPPDALMLFNDALDVWFTPHSSEDAFVDAFEKELQIPEDTILVSAERNCWPPADRMPYCRDYPPNKHGTTYKYANTGGWMGRVKTSVSLLQAWTACILDGKDEQGCVQWFYRDALESRKWAECMWAGGASLKSDTEKAL
;
A
#
# COMPACT_ATOMS: atom_id res chain seq x y z
N ASP A 1 6.47 48.93 -15.06
CA ASP A 1 5.48 47.82 -15.09
C ASP A 1 5.96 46.60 -15.86
N ALA A 2 6.32 46.70 -17.15
CA ALA A 2 6.78 45.54 -17.93
C ALA A 2 8.03 44.83 -17.34
N VAL A 3 9.00 45.58 -16.81
CA VAL A 3 10.20 45.01 -16.18
C VAL A 3 9.86 44.24 -14.90
N ALA A 4 8.93 44.74 -14.09
CA ALA A 4 8.51 44.08 -12.85
C ALA A 4 7.74 42.79 -13.13
N ALA A 5 6.89 42.78 -14.17
CA ALA A 5 6.19 41.59 -14.63
C ALA A 5 7.18 40.51 -15.13
N PHE A 6 8.16 40.91 -15.94
CA PHE A 6 9.21 40.01 -16.40
C PHE A 6 10.03 39.41 -15.24
N GLN A 7 10.39 40.22 -14.24
CA GLN A 7 11.09 39.76 -13.05
C GLN A 7 10.28 38.70 -12.28
N ALA A 8 8.98 38.92 -12.12
CA ALA A 8 8.09 37.98 -11.44
C ALA A 8 7.97 36.64 -12.18
N ASP A 9 7.98 36.66 -13.51
CA ASP A 9 7.98 35.45 -14.34
C ASP A 9 9.31 34.69 -14.23
N VAL A 10 10.44 35.39 -14.23
CA VAL A 10 11.77 34.78 -14.00
C VAL A 10 11.82 34.11 -12.62
N ASP A 11 11.33 34.77 -11.57
CA ASP A 11 11.29 34.19 -10.22
C ASP A 11 10.36 32.97 -10.14
N LYS A 12 9.24 32.99 -10.86
CA LYS A 12 8.32 31.86 -10.95
C LYS A 12 8.98 30.66 -11.64
N ILE A 13 9.65 30.88 -12.77
CA ILE A 13 10.38 29.84 -13.51
C ILE A 13 11.52 29.28 -12.64
N SER A 14 12.28 30.15 -11.97
CA SER A 14 13.38 29.74 -11.09
C SER A 14 12.89 28.85 -9.93
N ARG A 15 11.76 29.20 -9.30
CA ARG A 15 11.14 28.36 -8.27
C ARG A 15 10.67 27.00 -8.80
N GLN A 16 10.08 26.96 -9.99
CA GLN A 16 9.67 25.71 -10.63
C GLN A 16 10.87 24.82 -10.97
N LEU A 17 11.94 25.39 -11.52
CA LEU A 17 13.16 24.66 -11.85
C LEU A 17 13.83 24.08 -10.60
N ASN A 18 13.96 24.88 -9.54
CA ASN A 18 14.53 24.41 -8.27
C ASN A 18 13.70 23.27 -7.65
N ARG A 19 12.36 23.31 -7.78
CA ARG A 19 11.50 22.21 -7.35
C ARG A 19 11.77 20.93 -8.13
N LEU A 20 11.91 21.02 -9.46
CA LEU A 20 12.21 19.86 -10.32
C LEU A 20 13.60 19.28 -10.05
N LEU A 21 14.61 20.13 -9.87
CA LEU A 21 15.97 19.69 -9.52
C LEU A 21 16.00 18.94 -8.20
N ARG A 22 15.26 19.43 -7.20
CA ARG A 22 15.12 18.74 -5.90
C ARG A 22 14.44 17.38 -6.06
N MET A 23 13.36 17.29 -6.84
CA MET A 23 12.68 16.02 -7.10
C MET A 23 13.61 15.00 -7.79
N GLU A 24 14.44 15.43 -8.75
CA GLU A 24 15.39 14.54 -9.42
C GLU A 24 16.54 14.11 -8.50
N GLN A 25 17.04 14.99 -7.63
CA GLN A 25 18.02 14.62 -6.60
C GLN A 25 17.45 13.60 -5.61
N GLU A 26 16.21 13.78 -5.18
CA GLU A 26 15.50 12.83 -4.31
C GLU A 26 15.35 11.48 -5.03
N ARG A 27 14.90 11.45 -6.29
CA ARG A 27 14.78 10.23 -7.10
C ARG A 27 16.11 9.49 -7.24
N ARG A 28 17.23 10.20 -7.43
CA ARG A 28 18.57 9.61 -7.51
C ARG A 28 19.02 9.00 -6.17
N THR A 29 18.65 9.63 -5.07
CA THR A 29 18.95 9.15 -3.71
C THR A 29 18.17 7.86 -3.43
N ASP A 30 16.87 7.84 -3.76
CA ASP A 30 16.03 6.65 -3.62
C ASP A 30 16.54 5.50 -4.51
N ALA A 31 16.93 5.79 -5.76
CA ALA A 31 17.54 4.80 -6.66
C ALA A 31 18.93 4.31 -6.19
N SER A 32 19.65 5.09 -5.39
CA SER A 32 20.91 4.68 -4.75
C SER A 32 20.65 3.78 -3.55
N LEU A 33 19.64 4.11 -2.75
CA LEU A 33 19.17 3.31 -1.62
C LEU A 33 18.71 1.92 -2.10
N ILE A 34 17.84 1.87 -3.11
CA ILE A 34 17.38 0.62 -3.71
C ILE A 34 18.56 -0.23 -4.20
N ARG A 35 19.52 0.38 -4.91
CA ARG A 35 20.74 -0.33 -5.37
C ARG A 35 21.62 -0.84 -4.23
N SER A 36 21.68 -0.13 -3.11
CA SER A 36 22.43 -0.59 -1.93
C SER A 36 21.75 -1.77 -1.24
N TYR A 37 20.42 -1.80 -1.22
CA TYR A 37 19.65 -2.95 -0.73
C TYR A 37 19.87 -4.19 -1.61
N SER A 38 19.78 -4.06 -2.93
CA SER A 38 20.00 -5.19 -3.86
C SER A 38 21.42 -5.76 -3.78
N ARG A 39 22.46 -4.92 -3.59
CA ARG A 39 23.85 -5.40 -3.43
C ARG A 39 24.10 -6.10 -2.09
N GLY A 40 23.35 -5.75 -1.05
CA GLY A 40 23.41 -6.43 0.24
C GLY A 40 22.89 -7.87 0.17
N GLU A 41 21.96 -8.15 -0.73
CA GLU A 41 21.43 -9.50 -0.97
C GLU A 41 22.32 -10.35 -1.87
N ASP A 42 22.97 -9.76 -2.88
CA ASP A 42 23.90 -10.48 -3.77
C ASP A 42 25.08 -11.11 -3.00
N THR A 43 25.61 -10.41 -1.98
CA THR A 43 26.69 -10.94 -1.14
C THR A 43 26.25 -12.10 -0.24
N ARG A 44 24.96 -12.17 0.15
CA ARG A 44 24.37 -13.31 0.87
C ARG A 44 24.00 -14.47 -0.07
N SER A 45 23.67 -14.17 -1.32
CA SER A 45 23.33 -15.15 -2.35
C SER A 45 24.56 -15.91 -2.88
N GLU A 46 25.72 -15.25 -3.02
CA GLU A 46 26.97 -15.91 -3.43
C GLU A 46 27.48 -16.95 -2.41
N GLU A 47 27.22 -16.74 -1.11
CA GLU A 47 27.57 -17.70 -0.06
C GLU A 47 26.73 -18.99 -0.15
N ASN A 48 25.47 -18.88 -0.57
CA ASN A 48 24.56 -20.02 -0.76
C ASN A 48 24.71 -20.70 -2.13
N ARG A 49 25.24 -19.99 -3.14
CA ARG A 49 25.35 -20.51 -4.53
C ARG A 49 26.53 -21.47 -4.74
N LYS A 50 27.45 -21.59 -3.79
CA LYS A 50 28.55 -22.59 -3.84
C LYS A 50 28.11 -24.04 -3.60
N VAL A 51 26.85 -24.30 -3.25
CA VAL A 51 26.39 -25.66 -2.90
C VAL A 51 25.72 -26.40 -4.07
N HIS A 52 25.29 -25.71 -5.13
CA HIS A 52 24.61 -26.37 -6.26
C HIS A 52 24.99 -25.73 -7.61
N SER A 53 25.94 -26.35 -8.32
CA SER A 53 26.15 -26.05 -9.74
C SER A 53 26.37 -27.33 -10.54
N GLU A 54 25.31 -27.80 -11.20
CA GLU A 54 25.44 -28.55 -12.46
C GLU A 54 24.53 -27.92 -13.54
N ALA A 55 25.23 -27.50 -14.60
CA ALA A 55 24.89 -27.15 -15.98
C ALA A 55 23.43 -27.12 -16.47
N VAL A 56 23.04 -25.98 -17.07
CA VAL A 56 22.20 -25.91 -18.28
C VAL A 56 22.69 -24.76 -19.18
N PRO A 57 22.73 -24.91 -20.53
CA PRO A 57 23.40 -23.98 -21.44
C PRO A 57 22.53 -22.79 -21.88
N ALA A 58 23.24 -21.72 -22.26
CA ALA A 58 22.72 -20.45 -22.75
C ALA A 58 22.05 -20.55 -24.13
N LEU A 59 20.97 -19.79 -24.32
CA LEU A 59 20.38 -19.48 -25.62
C LEU A 59 20.27 -17.96 -25.81
N ALA A 60 20.75 -17.54 -26.97
CA ALA A 60 20.93 -16.16 -27.43
C ALA A 60 19.61 -15.49 -27.88
N PRO A 61 19.59 -14.16 -28.11
CA PRO A 61 18.36 -13.37 -28.15
C PRO A 61 17.76 -13.28 -29.56
N ALA A 62 16.44 -13.22 -29.65
CA ALA A 62 15.73 -12.91 -30.88
C ALA A 62 14.88 -11.63 -30.72
N SER A 63 14.91 -10.84 -31.78
CA SER A 63 14.41 -9.48 -31.94
C SER A 63 12.95 -9.44 -32.47
N THR A 64 12.24 -8.39 -32.05
CA THR A 64 11.04 -7.71 -32.61
C THR A 64 10.00 -8.48 -33.46
N THR A 65 8.74 -8.45 -33.02
CA THR A 65 7.64 -7.70 -33.69
C THR A 65 6.33 -7.83 -32.90
N ALA A 66 5.74 -6.68 -32.55
CA ALA A 66 4.44 -6.59 -31.89
C ALA A 66 3.32 -7.04 -32.85
N ARG A 67 2.69 -8.17 -32.54
CA ARG A 67 1.36 -8.54 -33.03
C ARG A 67 0.42 -8.58 -31.83
N VAL A 68 -0.56 -7.69 -31.86
CA VAL A 68 -1.76 -7.77 -31.01
C VAL A 68 -2.48 -9.07 -31.38
N ALA A 69 -2.13 -10.15 -30.70
CA ALA A 69 -2.83 -11.41 -30.79
C ALA A 69 -4.07 -11.30 -29.90
N ALA A 70 -5.23 -11.60 -30.50
CA ALA A 70 -6.47 -11.82 -29.78
C ALA A 70 -6.19 -12.69 -28.54
N ALA A 71 -6.62 -12.22 -27.37
CA ALA A 71 -6.42 -12.88 -26.09
C ALA A 71 -6.88 -14.34 -26.19
N GLN A 72 -5.92 -15.25 -26.36
CA GLN A 72 -6.15 -16.65 -26.05
C GLN A 72 -6.48 -16.72 -24.56
N PRO A 73 -7.45 -17.57 -24.14
CA PRO A 73 -7.69 -17.79 -22.73
C PRO A 73 -6.36 -18.17 -22.08
N TYR A 74 -5.92 -17.31 -21.16
CA TYR A 74 -4.65 -17.41 -20.45
C TYR A 74 -4.52 -18.85 -19.94
N LYS A 75 -3.58 -19.62 -20.52
CA LYS A 75 -3.12 -20.84 -19.88
C LYS A 75 -2.51 -20.38 -18.57
N THR A 76 -3.12 -20.76 -17.46
CA THR A 76 -2.63 -20.52 -16.10
C THR A 76 -1.18 -21.01 -16.01
N ALA A 77 -0.22 -20.09 -16.16
CA ALA A 77 1.15 -20.33 -15.76
C ALA A 77 1.13 -20.50 -14.23
N SER A 78 1.73 -21.58 -13.74
CA SER A 78 1.67 -22.14 -12.38
C SER A 78 0.40 -22.96 -12.01
N GLY A 79 0.42 -24.24 -12.39
CA GLY A 79 0.52 -25.37 -11.46
C GLY A 79 -0.53 -25.65 -10.36
N HIS A 80 -1.27 -24.67 -9.82
CA HIS A 80 -2.11 -24.89 -8.63
C HIS A 80 -3.60 -24.92 -8.96
N LYS A 81 -4.03 -25.90 -9.75
CA LYS A 81 -5.46 -26.24 -9.82
C LYS A 81 -5.87 -26.87 -8.48
N GLY A 82 -6.42 -26.05 -7.58
CA GLY A 82 -7.12 -26.52 -6.38
C GLY A 82 -6.55 -26.06 -5.04
N GLU A 83 -5.40 -25.42 -4.99
CA GLU A 83 -4.90 -24.84 -3.74
C GLU A 83 -5.53 -23.45 -3.49
N PRO A 84 -5.96 -23.16 -2.24
CA PRO A 84 -6.45 -21.84 -1.88
C PRO A 84 -5.37 -20.79 -2.15
N ARG A 85 -5.76 -19.66 -2.75
CA ARG A 85 -4.83 -18.53 -2.91
C ARG A 85 -4.34 -18.06 -1.54
N ARG A 86 -3.03 -17.89 -1.39
CA ARG A 86 -2.42 -17.37 -0.16
C ARG A 86 -2.57 -15.86 -0.03
N ILE A 87 -2.59 -15.14 -1.16
CA ILE A 87 -2.77 -13.69 -1.22
C ILE A 87 -3.80 -13.29 -2.28
N TYR A 88 -4.56 -12.24 -1.97
CA TYR A 88 -5.48 -11.57 -2.88
C TYR A 88 -5.06 -10.11 -3.05
N ILE A 89 -4.80 -9.69 -4.29
CA ILE A 89 -4.36 -8.32 -4.59
C ILE A 89 -5.57 -7.56 -5.16
N PHE A 90 -5.87 -6.42 -4.56
CA PHE A 90 -7.00 -5.57 -4.92
C PHE A 90 -6.53 -4.20 -5.33
N THR A 91 -7.19 -3.63 -6.34
CA THR A 91 -7.03 -2.22 -6.65
C THR A 91 -8.38 -1.53 -6.80
N TYR A 92 -8.47 -0.26 -6.40
CA TYR A 92 -9.70 0.52 -6.57
C TYR A 92 -9.49 1.68 -7.53
N GLY A 93 -10.28 1.68 -8.61
CA GLY A 93 -10.23 2.75 -9.62
C GLY A 93 -10.54 2.29 -11.02
N GLY A 94 -11.45 1.33 -11.18
CA GLY A 94 -12.05 1.05 -12.49
C GLY A 94 -12.86 2.25 -13.00
N PRO A 95 -13.16 2.32 -14.30
CA PRO A 95 -14.03 3.34 -14.84
C PRO A 95 -15.35 3.29 -14.06
N PRO A 96 -15.99 4.43 -13.81
CA PRO A 96 -17.36 4.42 -13.34
C PRO A 96 -18.14 3.46 -14.25
N ALA A 97 -19.10 2.70 -13.72
CA ALA A 97 -20.02 1.87 -14.51
C ALA A 97 -20.91 2.67 -15.50
N TRP A 98 -20.45 3.82 -15.99
CA TRP A 98 -21.12 4.79 -16.82
C TRP A 98 -20.51 4.72 -18.22
N SER A 99 -21.19 3.94 -19.06
CA SER A 99 -21.33 4.10 -20.51
C SER A 99 -20.05 4.22 -21.36
N PRO A 100 -19.82 3.30 -22.32
CA PRO A 100 -18.85 3.52 -23.39
C PRO A 100 -19.07 4.90 -24.07
N PRO A 101 -17.99 5.61 -24.48
CA PRO A 101 -16.60 5.20 -24.54
C PRO A 101 -15.74 5.99 -23.54
N VAL A 102 -15.69 5.59 -22.27
CA VAL A 102 -14.73 6.18 -21.33
C VAL A 102 -13.36 5.57 -21.59
N GLN A 103 -12.42 6.38 -22.06
CA GLN A 103 -11.01 6.01 -22.11
C GLN A 103 -10.52 5.67 -20.69
N MET A 104 -9.92 4.49 -20.54
CA MET A 104 -9.26 4.13 -19.29
C MET A 104 -8.14 5.15 -18.99
N PRO A 105 -8.00 5.62 -17.74
CA PRO A 105 -6.89 6.50 -17.38
C PRO A 105 -5.55 5.82 -17.70
N LEU A 106 -4.60 6.56 -18.29
CA LEU A 106 -3.29 6.02 -18.66
C LEU A 106 -2.59 5.34 -17.48
N GLY A 107 -2.64 5.95 -16.29
CA GLY A 107 -2.05 5.38 -15.08
C GLY A 107 -2.63 4.02 -14.69
N PHE A 108 -3.95 3.84 -14.85
CA PHE A 108 -4.61 2.55 -14.66
C PHE A 108 -4.11 1.49 -15.65
N CYS A 109 -4.04 1.84 -16.94
CA CYS A 109 -3.54 0.92 -17.96
C CYS A 109 -2.11 0.48 -17.66
N LEU A 110 -1.23 1.43 -17.37
CA LEU A 110 0.16 1.14 -17.05
C LEU A 110 0.27 0.30 -15.76
N GLY A 111 -0.56 0.56 -14.74
CA GLY A 111 -0.62 -0.23 -13.52
C GLY A 111 -0.99 -1.69 -13.80
N MET A 112 -2.03 -1.92 -14.60
CA MET A 112 -2.46 -3.27 -14.99
C MET A 112 -1.48 -3.96 -15.93
N GLU A 113 -0.84 -3.24 -16.86
CA GLU A 113 0.25 -3.77 -17.69
C GLU A 113 1.41 -4.25 -16.81
N SER A 114 1.84 -3.46 -15.83
CA SER A 114 2.90 -3.87 -14.91
C SER A 114 2.50 -5.10 -14.08
N ALA A 115 1.23 -5.23 -13.67
CA ALA A 115 0.75 -6.42 -12.99
C ALA A 115 0.80 -7.65 -13.89
N LEU A 116 0.38 -7.53 -15.15
CA LEU A 116 0.40 -8.61 -16.14
C LEU A 116 1.84 -9.05 -16.46
N GLU A 117 2.78 -8.12 -16.60
CA GLU A 117 4.20 -8.43 -16.80
C GLU A 117 4.80 -9.22 -15.65
N GLN A 118 4.28 -9.04 -14.43
CA GLN A 118 4.69 -9.77 -13.24
C GLN A 118 3.81 -10.99 -12.92
N GLU A 119 2.91 -11.38 -13.84
CA GLU A 119 1.94 -12.48 -13.65
C GLU A 119 1.06 -12.34 -12.39
N LEU A 120 0.84 -11.10 -11.92
CA LEU A 120 0.06 -10.80 -10.73
C LEU A 120 -1.43 -10.81 -11.03
N ARG A 121 -2.20 -11.44 -10.14
CA ARG A 121 -3.65 -11.59 -10.27
C ARG A 121 -4.36 -10.51 -9.46
N VAL A 122 -4.47 -9.32 -10.06
CA VAL A 122 -5.11 -8.15 -9.44
C VAL A 122 -6.61 -8.15 -9.71
N GLU A 123 -7.41 -8.03 -8.65
CA GLU A 123 -8.85 -7.82 -8.74
C GLU A 123 -9.15 -6.32 -8.72
N VAL A 124 -9.76 -5.81 -9.79
CA VAL A 124 -10.14 -4.39 -9.92
C VAL A 124 -11.52 -4.20 -9.31
N LEU A 125 -11.58 -3.37 -8.28
CA LEU A 125 -12.78 -2.96 -7.60
C LEU A 125 -13.23 -1.58 -8.09
N GLY A 126 -14.55 -1.38 -8.06
CA GLY A 126 -15.17 -0.11 -8.39
C GLY A 126 -16.57 -0.02 -7.80
N PRO A 127 -17.13 1.20 -7.72
CA PRO A 127 -18.50 1.37 -7.25
C PRO A 127 -19.49 0.75 -8.24
N SER A 128 -20.48 0.02 -7.75
CA SER A 128 -21.56 -0.56 -8.56
C SER A 128 -22.62 0.46 -8.99
N GLY A 129 -22.47 1.76 -8.67
CA GLY A 129 -23.48 2.81 -8.87
C GLY A 129 -22.97 4.25 -8.63
N GLN A 130 -23.91 5.21 -8.45
CA GLN A 130 -23.75 6.70 -8.39
C GLN A 130 -22.87 7.28 -7.25
N GLY A 131 -21.89 6.55 -6.74
CA GLY A 131 -21.05 7.03 -5.66
C GLY A 131 -21.78 7.05 -4.30
N GLU A 132 -22.67 6.09 -4.10
CA GLU A 132 -23.48 5.94 -2.90
C GLU A 132 -23.07 4.69 -2.14
N ALA A 133 -22.99 4.79 -0.82
CA ALA A 133 -22.91 3.65 0.10
C ALA A 133 -23.85 3.91 1.28
N ASP A 134 -24.63 2.89 1.67
CA ASP A 134 -25.61 2.95 2.76
C ASP A 134 -26.60 4.13 2.65
N GLY A 135 -27.03 4.46 1.42
CA GLY A 135 -27.95 5.57 1.15
C GLY A 135 -27.33 6.97 1.31
N LYS A 136 -26.03 7.07 1.60
CA LYS A 136 -25.28 8.33 1.64
C LYS A 136 -24.54 8.53 0.33
N LYS A 137 -24.70 9.71 -0.26
CA LYS A 137 -23.93 10.15 -1.42
C LYS A 137 -22.63 10.78 -0.97
N PHE A 138 -21.52 10.34 -1.56
CA PHE A 138 -20.18 10.87 -1.25
C PHE A 138 -19.73 11.81 -2.36
N SER A 139 -19.25 12.99 -1.99
CA SER A 139 -18.65 13.94 -2.93
C SER A 139 -17.26 13.51 -3.40
N ASP A 140 -16.54 12.76 -2.56
CA ASP A 140 -15.25 12.16 -2.90
C ASP A 140 -15.43 10.67 -3.21
N PRO A 141 -15.23 10.24 -4.47
CA PRO A 141 -15.28 8.82 -4.85
C PRO A 141 -14.28 7.93 -4.11
N LYS A 142 -13.21 8.50 -3.53
CA LYS A 142 -12.24 7.73 -2.71
C LYS A 142 -12.84 7.23 -1.41
N ALA A 143 -13.84 7.94 -0.87
CA ALA A 143 -14.54 7.54 0.35
C ALA A 143 -15.26 6.18 0.22
N LEU A 144 -15.51 5.71 -0.99
CA LEU A 144 -16.19 4.43 -1.26
C LEU A 144 -15.23 3.23 -1.23
N LYS A 145 -13.91 3.46 -1.32
CA LYS A 145 -12.89 2.39 -1.29
C LYS A 145 -13.14 1.41 -0.14
N PRO A 146 -13.32 1.87 1.12
CA PRO A 146 -13.44 0.94 2.24
C PRO A 146 -14.74 0.13 2.19
N PHE A 147 -15.84 0.70 1.66
CA PHE A 147 -17.14 0.03 1.56
C PHE A 147 -17.12 -1.11 0.53
N VAL A 148 -16.58 -0.85 -0.65
CA VAL A 148 -16.48 -1.83 -1.73
C VAL A 148 -15.55 -2.97 -1.31
N LEU A 149 -14.40 -2.62 -0.74
CA LEU A 149 -13.44 -3.60 -0.27
C LEU A 149 -14.00 -4.43 0.90
N LEU A 150 -14.66 -3.82 1.88
CA LEU A 150 -15.29 -4.54 3.00
C LEU A 150 -16.29 -5.59 2.52
N THR A 151 -17.12 -5.22 1.55
CA THR A 151 -18.09 -6.14 0.94
C THR A 151 -17.38 -7.33 0.28
N ARG A 152 -16.29 -7.06 -0.43
CA ARG A 152 -15.52 -8.10 -1.12
C ARG A 152 -14.79 -9.04 -0.15
N LEU A 153 -14.18 -8.50 0.90
CA LEU A 153 -13.37 -9.28 1.85
C LEU A 153 -14.21 -10.24 2.72
N LYS A 154 -15.49 -9.92 3.00
CA LYS A 154 -16.40 -10.82 3.74
C LYS A 154 -16.60 -12.20 3.07
N ALA A 155 -16.34 -12.31 1.77
CA ALA A 155 -16.47 -13.55 1.01
C ALA A 155 -15.14 -14.33 0.87
N LEU A 156 -14.06 -13.87 1.50
CA LEU A 156 -12.74 -14.49 1.40
C LEU A 156 -12.38 -15.28 2.67
N PRO A 157 -11.44 -16.24 2.58
CA PRO A 157 -10.93 -16.94 3.75
C PRO A 157 -10.32 -15.94 4.76
N PRO A 158 -10.65 -16.02 6.06
CA PRO A 158 -10.25 -15.03 7.06
C PRO A 158 -8.72 -14.95 7.26
N ASP A 159 -8.01 -16.07 7.08
CA ASP A 159 -6.55 -16.15 7.27
C ASP A 159 -5.75 -15.90 5.99
N ALA A 160 -6.41 -15.66 4.85
CA ALA A 160 -5.71 -15.26 3.63
C ALA A 160 -5.07 -13.87 3.80
N LEU A 161 -3.95 -13.64 3.13
CA LEU A 161 -3.39 -12.30 3.00
C LEU A 161 -4.14 -11.52 1.93
N MET A 162 -4.22 -10.21 2.13
CA MET A 162 -4.67 -9.30 1.10
C MET A 162 -3.75 -8.09 1.01
N LEU A 163 -3.53 -7.63 -0.22
CA LEU A 163 -2.81 -6.41 -0.55
C LEU A 163 -3.78 -5.49 -1.28
N PHE A 164 -3.89 -4.25 -0.83
CA PHE A 164 -4.64 -3.20 -1.51
C PHE A 164 -3.69 -2.14 -2.04
N ASN A 165 -3.96 -1.64 -3.24
CA ASN A 165 -3.29 -0.48 -3.81
C ASN A 165 -4.23 0.43 -4.61
N ASP A 166 -3.91 1.71 -4.70
CA ASP A 166 -4.62 2.63 -5.60
C ASP A 166 -4.39 2.23 -7.07
N ALA A 167 -5.40 2.45 -7.91
CA ALA A 167 -5.36 1.95 -9.29
C ALA A 167 -4.76 2.92 -10.30
N LEU A 168 -4.68 4.21 -9.97
CA LEU A 168 -4.36 5.25 -10.96
C LEU A 168 -2.87 5.63 -10.99
N ASP A 169 -2.15 5.37 -9.90
CA ASP A 169 -0.80 5.88 -9.66
C ASP A 169 0.13 4.85 -9.00
N VAL A 170 -0.20 3.55 -9.12
CA VAL A 170 0.63 2.45 -8.63
C VAL A 170 1.05 1.53 -9.77
N TRP A 171 2.34 1.18 -9.77
CA TRP A 171 2.95 0.20 -10.68
C TRP A 171 3.67 -0.87 -9.89
N PHE A 172 3.62 -2.10 -10.38
CA PHE A 172 4.36 -3.22 -9.83
C PHE A 172 5.79 -3.19 -10.38
N THR A 173 6.77 -3.32 -9.49
CA THR A 173 8.18 -3.33 -9.88
C THR A 173 8.57 -4.69 -10.45
N PRO A 174 9.63 -4.77 -11.28
CA PRO A 174 10.24 -6.04 -11.64
C PRO A 174 10.54 -6.84 -10.36
N HIS A 175 10.25 -8.15 -10.36
CA HIS A 175 10.37 -9.08 -9.22
C HIS A 175 9.21 -9.04 -8.22
N SER A 176 8.17 -8.24 -8.45
CA SER A 176 6.94 -8.37 -7.67
C SER A 176 6.30 -9.74 -7.99
N SER A 177 5.97 -10.52 -6.98
CA SER A 177 5.24 -11.78 -7.14
C SER A 177 4.34 -12.00 -5.92
N GLU A 178 3.32 -12.86 -6.06
CA GLU A 178 2.47 -13.24 -4.93
C GLU A 178 3.31 -13.81 -3.77
N ASP A 179 4.28 -14.68 -4.08
CA ASP A 179 5.17 -15.27 -3.08
C ASP A 179 6.10 -14.22 -2.45
N ALA A 180 6.61 -13.25 -3.21
CA ALA A 180 7.46 -12.19 -2.68
C ALA A 180 6.71 -11.33 -1.65
N PHE A 181 5.44 -10.99 -1.92
CA PHE A 181 4.62 -10.25 -0.93
C PHE A 181 4.36 -11.08 0.33
N VAL A 182 4.04 -12.37 0.16
CA VAL A 182 3.78 -13.27 1.29
C VAL A 182 5.04 -13.46 2.14
N ASP A 183 6.19 -13.69 1.50
CA ASP A 183 7.47 -13.88 2.19
C ASP A 183 7.93 -12.60 2.89
N ALA A 184 7.76 -11.44 2.25
CA ALA A 184 8.04 -10.15 2.88
C ALA A 184 7.18 -9.96 4.15
N PHE A 185 5.88 -10.25 4.10
CA PHE A 185 4.96 -10.07 5.23
C PHE A 185 5.21 -11.08 6.36
N GLU A 186 5.30 -12.37 6.03
CA GLU A 186 5.33 -13.46 7.02
C GLU A 186 6.75 -13.75 7.53
N LYS A 187 7.78 -13.68 6.68
CA LYS A 187 9.13 -14.16 7.00
C LYS A 187 10.11 -13.02 7.29
N GLU A 188 10.14 -12.02 6.42
CA GLU A 188 11.12 -10.94 6.52
C GLU A 188 10.73 -9.90 7.56
N LEU A 189 9.51 -9.38 7.45
CA LEU A 189 8.98 -8.37 8.37
C LEU A 189 8.33 -8.99 9.61
N GLN A 190 7.93 -10.26 9.54
CA GLN A 190 7.29 -11.01 10.62
C GLN A 190 6.09 -10.25 11.22
N ILE A 191 5.25 -9.71 10.34
CA ILE A 191 4.10 -8.90 10.76
C ILE A 191 3.11 -9.79 11.52
N PRO A 192 2.70 -9.43 12.75
CA PRO A 192 1.70 -10.18 13.50
C PRO A 192 0.37 -10.31 12.76
N GLU A 193 -0.35 -11.42 12.93
CA GLU A 193 -1.59 -11.68 12.21
C GLU A 193 -2.70 -10.64 12.45
N ASP A 194 -2.70 -9.99 13.61
CA ASP A 194 -3.63 -8.95 14.05
C ASP A 194 -3.17 -7.53 13.65
N THR A 195 -2.12 -7.43 12.83
CA THR A 195 -1.53 -6.15 12.42
C THR A 195 -1.76 -5.90 10.93
N ILE A 196 -2.04 -4.64 10.59
CA ILE A 196 -2.08 -4.15 9.20
C ILE A 196 -0.79 -3.37 8.94
N LEU A 197 -0.12 -3.71 7.84
CA LEU A 197 1.01 -2.95 7.32
C LEU A 197 0.48 -1.90 6.34
N VAL A 198 0.63 -0.62 6.68
CA VAL A 198 0.21 0.50 5.83
C VAL A 198 1.43 1.15 5.22
N SER A 199 1.34 1.56 3.95
CA SER A 199 2.40 2.33 3.30
C SER A 199 2.67 3.64 4.06
N ALA A 200 3.93 4.09 4.02
CA ALA A 200 4.35 5.31 4.70
C ALA A 200 4.57 6.42 3.67
N GLU A 201 4.27 7.67 4.05
CA GLU A 201 4.58 8.87 3.30
C GLU A 201 5.29 9.92 4.16
N ARG A 202 5.87 10.93 3.49
CA ARG A 202 6.61 12.02 4.13
C ARG A 202 5.72 13.13 4.66
N ASN A 203 4.54 13.33 4.05
CA ASN A 203 3.64 14.42 4.37
C ASN A 203 2.48 13.90 5.21
N CYS A 204 2.03 14.68 6.18
CA CYS A 204 0.81 14.33 6.87
C CYS A 204 -0.39 14.80 6.03
N TRP A 205 -1.25 13.86 5.62
CA TRP A 205 -2.46 14.15 4.87
C TRP A 205 -3.70 13.49 5.47
N PRO A 206 -4.79 14.22 5.75
CA PRO A 206 -4.98 15.65 5.51
C PRO A 206 -4.09 16.53 6.42
N PRO A 207 -3.87 17.81 6.05
CA PRO A 207 -2.92 18.69 6.72
C PRO A 207 -3.29 18.96 8.19
N ALA A 208 -2.30 19.40 8.98
CA ALA A 208 -2.39 19.43 10.44
C ALA A 208 -3.46 20.38 11.01
N ASP A 209 -3.85 21.40 10.25
CA ASP A 209 -4.99 22.29 10.56
C ASP A 209 -6.32 21.53 10.56
N ARG A 210 -6.42 20.47 9.74
CA ARG A 210 -7.56 19.55 9.70
C ARG A 210 -7.34 18.33 10.60
N MET A 211 -6.09 18.01 10.92
CA MET A 211 -5.72 16.86 11.75
C MET A 211 -4.58 17.14 12.72
N PRO A 212 -4.87 17.49 13.98
CA PRO A 212 -3.84 17.81 14.97
C PRO A 212 -2.95 16.60 15.34
N TYR A 213 -3.34 15.38 14.98
CA TYR A 213 -2.68 14.14 15.39
C TYR A 213 -1.42 13.78 14.57
N CYS A 214 -1.12 14.52 13.50
CA CYS A 214 0.16 14.40 12.80
C CYS A 214 1.37 14.53 13.75
N ARG A 215 1.23 15.34 14.81
CA ARG A 215 2.27 15.51 15.83
C ARG A 215 2.46 14.30 16.74
N ASP A 216 1.47 13.41 16.80
CA ASP A 216 1.45 12.26 17.71
C ASP A 216 2.19 11.06 17.09
N TYR A 217 2.48 11.11 15.78
CA TYR A 217 3.33 10.12 15.12
C TYR A 217 4.74 10.13 15.72
N PRO A 218 5.28 8.95 16.08
CA PRO A 218 6.60 8.87 16.68
C PRO A 218 7.65 9.47 15.74
N PRO A 219 8.72 10.08 16.29
CA PRO A 219 9.86 10.46 15.49
C PRO A 219 10.43 9.21 14.80
N ASN A 220 10.82 9.36 13.54
CA ASN A 220 11.42 8.26 12.80
C ASN A 220 12.80 7.93 13.40
N LYS A 221 12.97 6.70 13.90
CA LYS A 221 14.23 6.22 14.50
C LYS A 221 15.20 5.62 13.49
N HIS A 222 14.78 5.43 12.24
CA HIS A 222 15.51 4.72 11.19
C HIS A 222 16.12 5.67 10.15
N GLY A 223 16.19 6.97 10.43
CA GLY A 223 16.81 7.96 9.55
C GLY A 223 16.05 8.25 8.26
N THR A 224 14.81 7.75 8.13
CA THR A 224 13.94 8.03 6.98
C THR A 224 12.94 9.15 7.28
N THR A 225 12.53 9.88 6.26
CA THR A 225 11.55 10.97 6.36
C THR A 225 10.11 10.48 6.23
N TYR A 226 9.91 9.21 5.87
CA TYR A 226 8.61 8.57 5.75
C TYR A 226 8.13 8.14 7.13
N LYS A 227 6.98 8.65 7.58
CA LYS A 227 6.44 8.30 8.89
C LYS A 227 4.91 8.32 8.99
N TYR A 228 4.21 8.99 8.09
CA TYR A 228 2.74 9.09 8.14
C TYR A 228 2.11 7.96 7.34
N ALA A 229 0.97 7.45 7.79
CA ALA A 229 0.24 6.42 7.05
C ALA A 229 -0.35 6.96 5.75
N ASN A 230 -0.19 6.20 4.66
CA ASN A 230 -0.79 6.45 3.36
C ASN A 230 -1.72 5.28 2.98
N THR A 231 -2.96 5.60 2.63
CA THR A 231 -4.01 4.61 2.36
C THR A 231 -4.02 4.08 0.94
N GLY A 232 -3.13 4.61 0.08
CA GLY A 232 -2.94 4.17 -1.30
C GLY A 232 -2.21 2.83 -1.43
N GLY A 233 -1.68 2.28 -0.35
CA GLY A 233 -1.10 0.94 -0.31
C GLY A 233 -1.10 0.36 1.10
N TRP A 234 -1.63 -0.85 1.29
CA TRP A 234 -1.59 -1.55 2.58
C TRP A 234 -1.85 -3.04 2.45
N MET A 235 -1.41 -3.82 3.44
CA MET A 235 -1.44 -5.28 3.44
C MET A 235 -1.81 -5.81 4.81
N GLY A 236 -2.54 -6.92 4.85
CA GLY A 236 -2.87 -7.60 6.10
C GLY A 236 -3.66 -8.89 5.90
N ARG A 237 -3.94 -9.61 6.98
CA ARG A 237 -4.86 -10.76 6.96
C ARG A 237 -6.29 -10.27 6.75
N VAL A 238 -7.07 -11.01 5.96
CA VAL A 238 -8.48 -10.68 5.66
C VAL A 238 -9.29 -10.39 6.94
N LYS A 239 -9.16 -11.21 8.00
CA LYS A 239 -9.86 -11.01 9.28
C LYS A 239 -9.58 -9.62 9.88
N THR A 240 -8.31 -9.24 9.93
CA THR A 240 -7.84 -7.96 10.49
C THR A 240 -8.25 -6.80 9.60
N SER A 241 -8.15 -6.98 8.29
CA SER A 241 -8.58 -6.00 7.28
C SER A 241 -10.08 -5.73 7.37
N VAL A 242 -10.92 -6.76 7.60
CA VAL A 242 -12.36 -6.59 7.81
C VAL A 242 -12.65 -5.74 9.05
N SER A 243 -11.98 -6.02 10.18
CA SER A 243 -12.15 -5.21 11.40
C SER A 243 -11.73 -3.76 11.20
N LEU A 244 -10.60 -3.51 10.54
CA LEU A 244 -10.17 -2.15 10.18
C LEU A 244 -11.21 -1.46 9.30
N LEU A 245 -11.67 -2.12 8.23
CA LEU A 245 -12.60 -1.55 7.28
C LEU A 245 -13.97 -1.25 7.89
N GLN A 246 -14.44 -2.04 8.85
CA GLN A 246 -15.67 -1.74 9.60
C GLN A 246 -15.54 -0.45 10.42
N ALA A 247 -14.41 -0.26 11.12
CA ALA A 247 -14.15 0.99 11.83
C ALA A 247 -14.00 2.16 10.84
N TRP A 248 -13.35 1.91 9.70
CA TRP A 248 -13.10 2.90 8.67
C TRP A 248 -14.37 3.41 8.01
N THR A 249 -15.27 2.53 7.60
CA THR A 249 -16.56 2.93 7.01
C THR A 249 -17.40 3.73 8.01
N ALA A 250 -17.43 3.34 9.28
CA ALA A 250 -18.11 4.11 10.33
C ALA A 250 -17.53 5.53 10.47
N CYS A 251 -16.20 5.64 10.51
CA CYS A 251 -15.50 6.93 10.58
C CYS A 251 -15.80 7.85 9.38
N ILE A 252 -15.90 7.29 8.16
CA ILE A 252 -16.28 8.03 6.95
C ILE A 252 -17.77 8.43 6.97
N LEU A 253 -18.65 7.58 7.51
CA LEU A 253 -20.06 7.91 7.70
C LEU A 253 -20.25 9.10 8.65
N ASP A 254 -19.37 9.26 9.63
CA ASP A 254 -19.29 10.44 10.51
C ASP A 254 -18.74 11.71 9.81
N GLY A 255 -18.43 11.63 8.52
CA GLY A 255 -18.00 12.77 7.70
C GLY A 255 -16.50 13.09 7.80
N LYS A 256 -15.69 12.15 8.29
CA LYS A 256 -14.24 12.29 8.33
C LYS A 256 -13.62 11.90 6.99
N ASP A 257 -12.42 12.44 6.73
CA ASP A 257 -11.60 12.09 5.58
C ASP A 257 -11.14 10.62 5.63
N GLU A 258 -11.08 9.96 4.47
CA GLU A 258 -10.72 8.54 4.37
C GLU A 258 -9.33 8.25 4.94
N GLN A 259 -8.30 9.00 4.52
CA GLN A 259 -6.96 8.80 5.04
C GLN A 259 -6.85 9.28 6.49
N GLY A 260 -7.61 10.34 6.82
CA GLY A 260 -7.69 10.85 8.18
C GLY A 260 -8.24 9.83 9.19
N CYS A 261 -9.16 8.95 8.78
CA CYS A 261 -9.63 7.86 9.64
C CYS A 261 -8.50 6.89 10.03
N VAL A 262 -7.66 6.47 9.08
CA VAL A 262 -6.55 5.55 9.35
C VAL A 262 -5.49 6.19 10.23
N GLN A 263 -5.20 7.48 10.00
CA GLN A 263 -4.33 8.24 10.89
C GLN A 263 -4.87 8.30 12.33
N TRP A 264 -6.20 8.44 12.50
CA TRP A 264 -6.85 8.44 13.80
C TRP A 264 -6.76 7.07 14.49
N PHE A 265 -7.00 5.97 13.76
CA PHE A 265 -6.85 4.62 14.31
C PHE A 265 -5.41 4.32 14.75
N TYR A 266 -4.41 4.78 14.00
CA TYR A 266 -3.02 4.63 14.38
C TYR A 266 -2.72 5.28 15.74
N ARG A 267 -3.20 6.51 15.95
CA ARG A 267 -3.08 7.21 17.24
C ARG A 267 -3.78 6.45 18.37
N ASP A 268 -5.02 6.03 18.16
CA ASP A 268 -5.80 5.33 19.21
C ASP A 268 -5.18 3.99 19.58
N ALA A 269 -4.60 3.28 18.61
CA ALA A 269 -3.83 2.07 18.86
C ALA A 269 -2.58 2.36 19.71
N LEU A 270 -1.88 3.48 19.47
CA LEU A 270 -0.74 3.89 20.29
C LEU A 270 -1.17 4.22 21.73
N GLU A 271 -2.26 4.95 21.92
CA GLU A 271 -2.78 5.28 23.25
C GLU A 271 -3.23 4.03 24.00
N SER A 272 -3.94 3.13 23.33
CA SER A 272 -4.41 1.87 23.90
C SER A 272 -3.25 0.95 24.31
N ARG A 273 -2.20 0.86 23.49
CA ARG A 273 -0.98 0.10 23.83
C ARG A 273 -0.25 0.69 25.04
N LYS A 274 -0.06 2.01 25.06
CA LYS A 274 0.54 2.70 26.22
C LYS A 274 -0.27 2.46 27.49
N TRP A 275 -1.60 2.50 27.41
CA TRP A 275 -2.47 2.25 28.55
C TRP A 275 -2.35 0.81 29.05
N ALA A 276 -2.36 -0.16 28.13
CA ALA A 276 -2.12 -1.57 28.47
C ALA A 276 -0.75 -1.76 29.13
N GLU A 277 0.33 -1.24 28.55
CA GLU A 277 1.68 -1.32 29.13
C GLU A 277 1.74 -0.70 30.54
N CYS A 278 1.11 0.46 30.76
CA CYS A 278 1.03 1.10 32.07
C CYS A 278 0.23 0.28 33.10
N MET A 279 -0.90 -0.30 32.70
CA MET A 279 -1.73 -1.12 33.59
C MET A 279 -1.04 -2.43 33.96
N TRP A 280 -0.31 -3.03 33.02
CA TRP A 280 0.45 -4.26 33.27
C TRP A 280 1.73 -3.99 34.08
N ALA A 281 2.40 -2.85 33.88
CA ALA A 281 3.51 -2.41 34.72
C ALA A 281 3.05 -2.05 36.15
N GLY A 282 1.85 -1.50 36.32
CA GLY A 282 1.22 -1.23 37.62
C GLY A 282 0.65 -2.48 38.32
N GLY A 283 0.35 -3.54 37.57
CA GLY A 283 -0.22 -4.79 38.08
C GLY A 283 0.76 -5.72 38.80
N ALA A 284 2.07 -5.46 38.72
CA ALA A 284 3.08 -6.23 39.45
C ALA A 284 3.21 -5.84 40.94
N SER A 285 2.53 -4.77 41.39
CA SER A 285 2.63 -4.26 42.77
C SER A 285 1.33 -4.37 43.59
N LEU A 286 0.34 -5.15 43.14
CA LEU A 286 -0.94 -5.35 43.87
C LEU A 286 -1.17 -6.80 44.34
N LYS A 287 -0.16 -7.68 44.23
CA LYS A 287 -0.22 -9.06 44.72
C LYS A 287 0.40 -9.29 46.11
N SER A 288 0.78 -8.25 46.86
CA SER A 288 1.34 -8.45 48.23
C SER A 288 0.40 -8.11 49.38
N ASP A 289 -0.71 -7.42 49.15
CA ASP A 289 -1.48 -6.83 50.25
C ASP A 289 -2.85 -7.52 50.50
N THR A 290 -3.24 -8.48 49.65
CA THR A 290 -4.46 -9.29 49.84
C THR A 290 -4.21 -10.66 50.45
N GLU A 291 -2.96 -11.11 50.58
CA GLU A 291 -2.60 -12.37 51.28
C GLU A 291 -2.31 -12.18 52.80
N LYS A 292 -2.64 -11.02 53.37
CA LYS A 292 -2.61 -10.78 54.83
C LYS A 292 -3.99 -10.61 55.47
N ALA A 293 -5.06 -10.92 54.75
CA ALA A 293 -6.43 -10.74 55.26
C ALA A 293 -7.36 -11.94 55.01
N LEU A 294 -6.84 -13.17 54.91
CA LEU A 294 -7.58 -14.43 55.00
C LEU A 294 -6.75 -15.50 55.73
#